data_AF-A0A2V9TIY3-F1
#
_entry.id   AF-A0A2V9TIY3-F1
#
_cell.length_a   1.000
_cell.length_b   1.000
_cell.length_c   1.000
_cell.angle_alpha   90.00
_cell.angle_beta   90.00
_cell.angle_gamma   90.00
#
_symmetry.space_group_name_H-M   'P 1'
#
loop_
_entity.id
_entity.type
_entity.pdbx_description
1 polymer ?
#
loop_
_entity_poly.entity_id
_entity_poly.type
_entity_poly.pdbx_seq_one_letter_code
_entity_poly.pdbx_strand_id
1 'polypeptide(L)'
;MDSVSPRITRRQFVASSSAALAAGSFVSQAFAASSPVAGQNQIAGRGPFRVVIDTDPGVDDALALLLAMRSPELKIEAITPVAGNVPLELSLPNALRMVEIAGRTDIPVAVGAKAPLLRRLVTAAYAHGENGLGGAVFPEPKIKPVAEPAAKFISQIVRKYPGEVTLITIGPLTNIATALNMDS
;
A
#
# COMPACT_ATOMS: atom_id res chain seq x y z
N MET A 1 -36.18 27.57 -24.22
CA MET A 1 -36.75 27.76 -22.88
C MET A 1 -36.82 26.40 -22.20
N ASP A 2 -35.66 26.02 -21.67
CA ASP A 2 -35.37 25.31 -20.41
C ASP A 2 -36.28 24.17 -19.93
N SER A 3 -35.81 22.93 -20.11
CA SER A 3 -36.20 21.79 -19.27
C SER A 3 -35.03 21.42 -18.34
N VAL A 4 -35.09 21.91 -17.11
CA VAL A 4 -34.11 21.64 -16.05
C VAL A 4 -34.39 20.27 -15.42
N SER A 5 -33.47 19.31 -15.58
CA SER A 5 -33.50 18.03 -14.86
C SER A 5 -33.27 18.24 -13.35
N PRO A 6 -33.96 17.50 -12.46
CA PRO A 6 -33.83 17.70 -11.02
C PRO A 6 -32.45 17.22 -10.51
N ARG A 7 -31.67 18.12 -9.90
CA ARG A 7 -30.40 17.80 -9.23
C ARG A 7 -30.68 17.08 -7.91
N ILE A 8 -30.26 15.83 -7.82
CA ILE A 8 -30.24 15.04 -6.59
C ILE A 8 -29.21 15.66 -5.64
N THR A 9 -29.62 15.98 -4.41
CA THR A 9 -28.73 16.58 -3.39
C THR A 9 -27.96 15.50 -2.62
N ARG A 10 -26.76 15.81 -2.12
CA ARG A 10 -25.86 14.86 -1.41
C ARG A 10 -26.51 14.09 -0.24
N ARG A 11 -27.59 14.59 0.36
CA ARG A 11 -28.36 13.87 1.40
C ARG A 11 -29.28 12.77 0.84
N GLN A 12 -29.76 12.91 -0.40
CA GLN A 12 -30.61 11.92 -1.07
C GLN A 12 -29.82 10.72 -1.62
N PHE A 13 -28.50 10.86 -1.80
CA PHE A 13 -27.62 9.74 -2.18
C PHE A 13 -27.28 8.84 -0.98
N VAL A 14 -27.15 9.40 0.22
CA VAL A 14 -26.84 8.63 1.43
C VAL A 14 -28.06 7.89 1.99
N ALA A 15 -29.28 8.37 1.72
CA ALA A 15 -30.51 7.72 2.16
C ALA A 15 -30.96 6.52 1.29
N SER A 16 -30.43 6.36 0.07
CA SER A 16 -30.76 5.25 -0.83
C SER A 16 -29.75 4.08 -0.75
N SER A 17 -28.71 4.18 0.09
CA SER A 17 -27.73 3.10 0.30
C SER A 17 -27.94 2.28 1.58
N SER A 18 -28.99 2.58 2.36
CA SER A 18 -29.20 1.97 3.68
C SER A 18 -30.28 0.87 3.71
N ALA A 19 -30.79 0.44 2.55
CA ALA A 19 -31.93 -0.49 2.46
C ALA A 19 -31.69 -1.69 1.51
N ALA A 20 -30.46 -2.19 1.43
CA ALA A 20 -30.14 -3.42 0.69
C ALA A 20 -29.13 -4.31 1.45
N LEU A 21 -29.29 -4.43 2.77
CA LEU A 21 -28.48 -5.34 3.60
C LEU A 21 -29.32 -6.28 4.48
N ALA A 22 -30.61 -6.40 4.20
CA ALA A 22 -31.48 -7.34 4.88
C ALA A 22 -32.34 -8.10 3.86
N ALA A 23 -32.17 -9.42 3.87
CA ALA A 23 -32.91 -10.45 3.14
C ALA A 23 -32.48 -10.75 1.69
N GLY A 24 -32.04 -12.00 1.48
CA GLY A 24 -32.22 -12.68 0.20
C GLY A 24 -30.99 -13.39 -0.32
N SER A 25 -30.83 -14.66 0.06
CA SER A 25 -30.11 -15.65 -0.72
C SER A 25 -30.56 -15.59 -2.18
N PHE A 26 -29.73 -15.11 -3.11
CA PHE A 26 -30.01 -15.20 -4.53
C PHE A 26 -28.75 -15.54 -5.32
N VAL A 27 -28.84 -16.72 -5.94
CA VAL A 27 -28.12 -17.19 -7.12
C VAL A 27 -26.64 -17.51 -6.91
N SER A 28 -26.44 -18.64 -6.23
CA SER A 28 -25.43 -19.61 -6.63
C SER A 28 -25.87 -20.25 -7.95
N GLN A 29 -25.45 -19.69 -9.09
CA GLN A 29 -25.30 -20.38 -10.38
C GLN A 29 -24.83 -19.38 -11.46
N ALA A 30 -23.96 -19.88 -12.35
CA ALA A 30 -23.48 -19.23 -13.58
C ALA A 30 -22.21 -18.37 -13.50
N PHE A 31 -21.09 -18.97 -13.08
CA PHE A 31 -19.79 -18.82 -13.77
C PHE A 31 -19.05 -20.16 -13.72
N ALA A 32 -19.63 -21.17 -14.35
CA ALA A 32 -18.90 -22.38 -14.71
C ALA A 32 -18.39 -22.23 -16.16
N ALA A 33 -17.11 -22.54 -16.33
CA ALA A 33 -16.34 -22.65 -17.58
C ALA A 33 -15.42 -21.46 -17.93
N SER A 34 -14.37 -21.29 -17.14
CA SER A 34 -13.02 -21.11 -17.70
C SER A 34 -12.07 -22.06 -16.97
N SER A 35 -11.20 -22.72 -17.73
CA SER A 35 -10.29 -23.76 -17.24
C SER A 35 -9.49 -23.28 -16.02
N PRO A 36 -9.20 -24.15 -15.03
CA PRO A 36 -8.39 -23.74 -13.90
C PRO A 36 -6.98 -23.40 -14.41
N VAL A 37 -6.57 -22.15 -14.22
CA VAL A 37 -5.15 -21.80 -14.19
C VAL A 37 -4.54 -22.65 -13.08
N ALA A 38 -3.55 -23.48 -13.42
CA ALA A 38 -2.82 -24.31 -12.48
C ALA A 38 -2.26 -23.41 -11.36
N GLY A 39 -2.85 -23.47 -10.16
CA GLY A 39 -2.42 -22.67 -9.01
C GLY A 39 -3.49 -22.33 -7.97
N GLN A 40 -4.79 -22.45 -8.29
CA GLN A 40 -5.85 -21.95 -7.40
C GLN A 40 -6.13 -22.78 -6.13
N ASN A 41 -5.50 -23.96 -5.96
CA ASN A 41 -5.86 -24.91 -4.90
C ASN A 41 -4.95 -24.89 -3.65
N GLN A 42 -4.23 -23.79 -3.37
CA GLN A 42 -3.30 -23.72 -2.22
C GLN A 42 -3.56 -22.59 -1.21
N ILE A 43 -4.69 -21.87 -1.30
CA ILE A 43 -4.92 -20.70 -0.42
C ILE A 43 -5.52 -21.12 0.94
N ALA A 44 -6.33 -22.18 0.99
CA ALA A 44 -6.90 -22.69 2.23
C ALA A 44 -5.91 -23.62 2.94
N GLY A 45 -5.12 -23.07 3.88
CA GLY A 45 -4.22 -23.83 4.75
C GLY A 45 -2.78 -23.31 4.82
N ARG A 46 -2.42 -22.31 4.01
CA ARG A 46 -1.12 -21.63 4.12
C ARG A 46 -1.18 -20.59 5.24
N GLY A 47 -0.11 -20.49 6.05
CA GLY A 47 0.05 -19.38 7.00
C GLY A 47 0.04 -18.02 6.27
N PRO A 48 0.03 -16.89 7.02
CA PRO A 48 -0.08 -15.57 6.40
C PRO A 48 1.02 -15.32 5.36
N PHE A 49 0.65 -14.68 4.25
CA PHE A 49 1.57 -14.35 3.17
C PHE A 49 2.61 -13.35 3.66
N ARG A 50 3.88 -13.70 3.49
CA ARG A 50 4.99 -12.85 3.91
C ARG A 50 5.23 -11.78 2.85
N VAL A 51 5.12 -10.52 3.25
CA VAL A 51 5.21 -9.39 2.32
C VAL A 51 6.22 -8.35 2.75
N VAL A 52 6.86 -7.73 1.77
CA VAL A 52 7.55 -6.43 1.93
C VAL A 52 6.82 -5.42 1.07
N ILE A 53 6.47 -4.28 1.63
CA ILE A 53 5.71 -3.24 0.93
C ILE A 53 6.65 -2.08 0.60
N ASP A 54 6.92 -1.87 -0.69
CA ASP A 54 7.69 -0.75 -1.22
C ASP A 54 6.74 0.31 -1.77
N THR A 55 6.78 1.52 -1.21
CA THR A 55 5.70 2.52 -1.34
C THR A 55 6.27 3.94 -1.28
N ASP A 56 5.53 4.92 -1.77
CA ASP A 56 5.86 6.35 -1.69
C ASP A 56 4.67 7.13 -1.10
N PRO A 57 4.37 7.00 0.21
CA PRO A 57 3.04 7.22 0.76
C PRO A 57 2.33 8.48 0.27
N GLY A 58 1.46 8.29 -0.71
CA GLY A 58 0.35 9.14 -1.09
C GLY A 58 -0.92 8.81 -0.30
N VAL A 59 -2.02 9.48 -0.65
CA VAL A 59 -3.36 9.24 -0.09
C VAL A 59 -3.83 7.79 -0.28
N ASP A 60 -3.60 7.22 -1.46
CA ASP A 60 -3.95 5.85 -1.83
C ASP A 60 -3.01 4.82 -1.20
N ASP A 61 -1.70 5.07 -1.17
CA ASP A 61 -0.75 4.25 -0.41
C ASP A 61 -1.08 4.18 1.07
N ALA A 62 -1.46 5.31 1.69
CA ALA A 62 -1.84 5.36 3.09
C ALA A 62 -3.03 4.42 3.37
N LEU A 63 -4.02 4.41 2.48
CA LEU A 63 -5.15 3.48 2.57
C LEU A 63 -4.69 2.03 2.37
N ALA A 64 -3.82 1.76 1.39
CA ALA A 64 -3.27 0.43 1.14
C ALA A 64 -2.49 -0.11 2.34
N LEU A 65 -1.66 0.73 2.97
CA LEU A 65 -0.90 0.39 4.17
C LEU A 65 -1.83 0.07 5.35
N LEU A 66 -2.86 0.88 5.60
CA LEU A 66 -3.83 0.62 6.67
C LEU A 66 -4.61 -0.67 6.43
N LEU A 67 -5.02 -0.93 5.18
CA LEU A 67 -5.68 -2.18 4.80
C LEU A 67 -4.75 -3.38 5.02
N ALA A 68 -3.50 -3.29 4.56
CA ALA A 68 -2.52 -4.36 4.69
C ALA A 68 -2.19 -4.66 6.15
N MET A 69 -1.98 -3.63 6.98
CA MET A 69 -1.66 -3.78 8.40
C MET A 69 -2.81 -4.36 9.23
N ARG A 70 -4.06 -4.21 8.75
CA ARG A 70 -5.24 -4.78 9.40
C ARG A 70 -5.60 -6.18 8.91
N SER A 71 -5.06 -6.61 7.77
CA SER A 71 -5.33 -7.94 7.21
C SER A 71 -4.60 -9.04 8.00
N PRO A 72 -5.32 -10.06 8.52
CA PRO A 72 -4.68 -11.22 9.17
C PRO A 72 -4.00 -12.16 8.17
N GLU A 73 -4.28 -11.99 6.87
CA GLU A 73 -3.70 -12.80 5.80
C GLU A 73 -2.27 -12.38 5.47
N LEU A 74 -1.83 -11.19 5.91
CA LEU A 74 -0.53 -10.63 5.60
C LEU A 74 0.38 -10.60 6.82
N LYS A 75 1.59 -11.12 6.64
CA LYS A 75 2.71 -10.91 7.54
C LYS A 75 3.67 -9.90 6.88
N ILE A 76 3.54 -8.64 7.28
CA ILE A 76 4.41 -7.56 6.78
C ILE A 76 5.77 -7.66 7.48
N GLU A 77 6.81 -8.01 6.73
CA GLU A 77 8.19 -8.08 7.24
C GLU A 77 8.87 -6.72 7.24
N ALA A 78 8.50 -5.84 6.32
CA ALA A 78 9.03 -4.48 6.24
C ALA A 78 8.15 -3.57 5.38
N ILE A 79 8.24 -2.27 5.66
CA ILE A 79 7.77 -1.18 4.78
C ILE A 79 8.97 -0.36 4.33
N THR A 80 9.09 -0.09 3.04
CA THR A 80 10.23 0.61 2.44
C THR A 80 9.77 1.86 1.68
N PRO A 81 9.69 3.04 2.33
CA PRO A 81 9.35 4.29 1.66
C PRO A 81 10.42 4.70 0.62
N VAL A 82 9.98 5.16 -0.54
CA VAL A 82 10.81 5.70 -1.62
C VAL A 82 10.34 7.12 -2.01
N ALA A 83 11.22 7.90 -2.64
CA ALA A 83 10.82 9.17 -3.27
C ALA A 83 9.98 8.92 -4.52
N GLY A 84 8.83 9.60 -4.62
CA GLY A 84 7.88 9.47 -5.73
C GLY A 84 6.82 10.56 -5.68
N ASN A 85 5.61 10.24 -5.20
CA ASN A 85 4.50 11.18 -4.98
C ASN A 85 4.96 12.47 -4.30
N VAL A 86 5.80 12.31 -3.27
CA VAL A 86 6.51 13.38 -2.58
C VAL A 86 8.01 13.04 -2.44
N PRO A 87 8.88 14.01 -2.13
CA PRO A 87 10.27 13.73 -1.77
C PRO A 87 10.38 12.76 -0.60
N LEU A 88 11.51 12.06 -0.47
CA LEU A 88 11.69 11.05 0.58
C LEU A 88 11.56 11.67 1.97
N GLU A 89 11.95 12.93 2.13
CA GLU A 89 11.86 13.72 3.36
C GLU A 89 10.42 13.83 3.88
N LEU A 90 9.40 13.63 3.03
CA LEU A 90 7.98 13.58 3.40
C LEU A 90 7.43 12.14 3.36
N SER A 91 7.84 11.34 2.38
CA SER A 91 7.41 9.95 2.21
C SER A 91 7.79 9.06 3.41
N LEU A 92 9.02 9.21 3.93
CA LEU A 92 9.50 8.46 5.10
C LEU A 92 8.69 8.75 6.39
N PRO A 93 8.54 10.01 6.85
CA PRO A 93 7.72 10.27 8.03
C PRO A 93 6.26 9.89 7.82
N ASN A 94 5.72 9.95 6.59
CA ASN A 94 4.38 9.44 6.31
C ASN A 94 4.27 7.93 6.52
N ALA A 95 5.23 7.13 6.05
CA ALA A 95 5.26 5.68 6.31
C ALA A 95 5.32 5.37 7.81
N LEU A 96 6.23 6.01 8.55
CA LEU A 96 6.37 5.83 10.01
C LEU A 96 5.07 6.19 10.73
N ARG A 97 4.45 7.29 10.33
CA ARG A 97 3.17 7.76 10.88
C ARG A 97 2.04 6.78 10.62
N MET A 98 1.95 6.18 9.43
CA MET A 98 0.94 5.16 9.14
C MET A 98 1.10 3.95 10.06
N VAL A 99 2.34 3.51 10.28
CA VAL A 99 2.65 2.40 11.19
C VAL A 99 2.24 2.71 12.64
N GLU A 100 2.50 3.93 13.13
CA GLU A 100 2.07 4.36 14.47
C GLU A 100 0.55 4.45 14.60
N ILE A 101 -0.12 5.06 13.62
CA ILE A 101 -1.59 5.20 13.61
C ILE A 101 -2.26 3.83 13.60
N ALA A 102 -1.69 2.86 12.88
CA ALA A 102 -2.19 1.49 12.85
C ALA A 102 -1.89 0.71 14.14
N GLY A 103 -1.09 1.26 15.07
CA GLY A 103 -0.64 0.56 16.28
C GLY A 103 0.27 -0.63 15.99
N ARG A 104 0.97 -0.62 14.84
CA ARG A 104 1.80 -1.73 14.34
C ARG A 104 3.29 -1.41 14.35
N THR A 105 3.75 -0.78 15.43
CA THR A 105 5.16 -0.38 15.61
C THR A 105 6.14 -1.57 15.67
N ASP A 106 5.64 -2.80 15.62
CA ASP A 106 6.40 -4.03 15.37
C ASP A 106 6.94 -4.13 13.93
N ILE A 107 6.34 -3.44 12.97
CA ILE A 107 6.74 -3.48 11.56
C ILE A 107 7.94 -2.54 11.33
N PRO A 108 9.09 -3.04 10.87
CA PRO A 108 10.25 -2.20 10.60
C PRO A 108 10.04 -1.37 9.34
N VAL A 109 10.46 -0.11 9.40
CA VAL A 109 10.47 0.81 8.26
C VAL A 109 11.92 1.07 7.87
N ALA A 110 12.32 0.84 6.62
CA ALA A 110 13.68 1.08 6.15
C ALA A 110 13.72 2.21 5.11
N VAL A 111 14.66 3.13 5.28
CA VAL A 111 14.76 4.33 4.42
C VAL A 111 15.18 3.94 3.00
N GLY A 112 14.38 4.31 2.00
CA GLY A 112 14.66 4.03 0.59
C GLY A 112 15.40 5.12 -0.15
N ALA A 113 15.33 5.04 -1.48
CA ALA A 113 16.04 5.94 -2.38
C ALA A 113 15.41 7.34 -2.40
N LYS A 114 16.27 8.35 -2.39
CA LYS A 114 15.89 9.78 -2.47
C LYS A 114 15.57 10.27 -3.89
N ALA A 115 16.01 9.54 -4.91
CA ALA A 115 15.85 9.93 -6.30
C ALA A 115 15.85 8.67 -7.21
N PRO A 116 15.26 8.76 -8.42
CA PRO A 116 15.35 7.69 -9.41
C PRO A 116 16.79 7.40 -9.85
N LEU A 117 17.05 6.20 -10.37
CA LEU A 117 18.41 5.76 -10.75
C LEU A 117 19.08 6.63 -11.81
N LEU A 118 18.35 7.03 -12.86
CA LEU A 118 18.92 7.69 -14.05
C LEU A 118 18.27 9.03 -14.40
N ARG A 119 17.08 9.31 -13.86
CA ARG A 119 16.29 10.49 -14.21
C ARG A 119 16.12 11.40 -13.01
N ARG A 120 15.84 12.68 -13.27
CA ARG A 120 15.47 13.64 -12.22
C ARG A 120 14.16 13.19 -11.56
N LEU A 121 14.06 13.41 -10.25
CA LEU A 121 12.82 13.20 -9.50
C LEU A 121 11.75 14.17 -10.03
N VAL A 122 10.56 13.65 -10.26
CA VAL A 122 9.35 14.42 -10.56
C VAL A 122 8.30 13.93 -9.57
N THR A 123 7.69 14.86 -8.84
CA THR A 123 6.73 14.55 -7.78
C THR A 123 5.29 14.80 -8.23
N ALA A 124 4.34 14.16 -7.55
CA ALA A 124 2.90 14.30 -7.78
C ALA A 124 2.21 15.06 -6.63
N ALA A 125 2.92 16.01 -6.00
CA ALA A 125 2.41 16.77 -4.85
C ALA A 125 1.08 17.50 -5.13
N TYR A 126 0.81 17.85 -6.40
CA TYR A 126 -0.48 18.45 -6.80
C TYR A 126 -1.68 17.49 -6.59
N ALA A 127 -1.48 16.18 -6.66
CA ALA A 127 -2.53 15.18 -6.53
C ALA A 127 -2.69 14.71 -5.06
N HIS A 128 -1.59 14.66 -4.30
CA HIS A 128 -1.57 14.12 -2.94
C HIS A 128 -1.40 15.19 -1.85
N GLY A 129 -1.44 16.48 -2.21
CA GLY A 129 -1.19 17.59 -1.29
C GLY A 129 0.30 17.80 -1.00
N GLU A 130 0.65 18.98 -0.48
CA GLU A 130 2.05 19.36 -0.22
C GLU A 130 2.76 18.42 0.76
N ASN A 131 2.01 17.76 1.64
CA ASN A 131 2.52 16.79 2.60
C ASN A 131 2.38 15.32 2.14
N GLY A 132 1.82 15.05 0.96
CA GLY A 132 1.57 13.70 0.44
C GLY A 132 0.35 12.98 1.02
N LEU A 133 -0.34 13.54 2.02
CA LEU A 133 -1.49 12.93 2.69
C LEU A 133 -2.76 13.81 2.61
N GLY A 134 -2.95 14.50 1.49
CA GLY A 134 -4.14 15.31 1.21
C GLY A 134 -4.30 16.51 2.14
N GLY A 135 -3.21 17.02 2.73
CA GLY A 135 -3.25 18.13 3.68
C GLY A 135 -3.66 17.75 5.11
N ALA A 136 -3.84 16.45 5.40
CA ALA A 136 -4.11 15.99 6.75
C ALA A 136 -2.92 16.26 7.67
N VAL A 137 -3.18 16.88 8.82
CA VAL A 137 -2.15 17.22 9.81
C VAL A 137 -2.15 16.16 10.90
N PHE A 138 -0.98 15.60 11.16
CA PHE A 138 -0.76 14.57 12.16
C PHE A 138 0.47 14.93 13.01
N PRO A 139 0.58 14.40 14.23
CA PRO A 139 1.80 14.51 15.01
C PRO A 139 3.02 13.94 14.24
N GLU A 140 4.21 14.41 14.60
CA GLU A 140 5.46 13.79 14.15
C GLU A 140 5.57 12.36 14.70
N PRO A 141 5.98 11.38 13.86
CA PRO A 141 6.16 10.01 14.32
C PRO A 141 7.28 9.94 15.35
N LYS A 142 7.09 9.13 16.40
CA LYS A 142 8.07 8.90 17.46
C LYS A 142 9.00 7.73 17.15
N ILE A 143 8.51 6.74 16.40
CA ILE A 143 9.32 5.62 15.92
C ILE A 143 10.35 6.10 14.91
N LYS A 144 11.46 5.37 14.85
CA LYS A 144 12.56 5.63 13.91
C LYS A 144 12.64 4.50 12.90
N PRO A 145 13.11 4.78 11.67
CA PRO A 145 13.41 3.72 10.74
C PRO A 145 14.58 2.86 11.25
N VAL A 146 14.68 1.65 10.74
CA VAL A 146 15.87 0.81 10.92
C VAL A 146 17.10 1.45 10.25
N ALA A 147 18.30 1.07 10.70
CA ALA A 147 19.54 1.67 10.20
C ALA A 147 19.86 1.24 8.75
N GLU A 148 19.45 0.03 8.38
CA GLU A 148 19.69 -0.54 7.07
C GLU A 148 18.89 0.20 5.97
N PRO A 149 19.52 0.57 4.85
CA PRO A 149 18.81 1.10 3.69
C PRO A 149 17.85 0.07 3.09
N ALA A 150 16.73 0.53 2.54
CA ALA A 150 15.66 -0.32 2.00
C ALA A 150 16.15 -1.43 1.07
N ALA A 151 16.99 -1.10 0.08
CA ALA A 151 17.49 -2.08 -0.89
C ALA A 151 18.25 -3.24 -0.22
N LYS A 152 19.12 -2.92 0.75
CA LYS A 152 19.86 -3.91 1.52
C LYS A 152 18.94 -4.71 2.44
N PHE A 153 17.97 -4.04 3.06
CA PHE A 153 17.02 -4.69 3.97
C PHE A 153 16.09 -5.65 3.23
N ILE A 154 15.61 -5.28 2.03
CA ILE A 154 14.86 -6.15 1.12
C ILE A 154 15.68 -7.40 0.79
N SER A 155 16.94 -7.23 0.34
CA SER A 155 17.84 -8.35 0.04
C SER A 155 18.01 -9.29 1.25
N GLN A 156 18.23 -8.74 2.45
CA GLN A 156 18.34 -9.53 3.68
C GLN A 156 17.07 -10.34 3.99
N ILE A 157 15.89 -9.73 3.87
CA ILE A 157 14.60 -10.41 4.13
C ILE A 157 14.37 -11.53 3.11
N VAL A 158 14.61 -11.27 1.83
CA VAL A 158 14.44 -12.27 0.75
C VAL A 158 15.43 -13.43 0.92
N ARG A 159 16.69 -13.16 1.26
CA ARG A 159 17.69 -14.21 1.56
C ARG A 159 17.37 -15.00 2.83
N LYS A 160 16.74 -14.36 3.82
CA LYS A 160 16.30 -15.02 5.05
C LYS A 160 15.10 -15.96 4.83
N TYR A 161 14.25 -15.66 3.85
CA TYR A 161 13.04 -16.43 3.54
C TYR A 161 12.93 -16.74 2.02
N PRO A 162 13.81 -17.59 1.46
CA PRO A 162 13.87 -17.84 0.02
C PRO A 162 12.56 -18.42 -0.52
N GLY A 163 11.98 -17.79 -1.56
CA GLY A 163 10.74 -18.25 -2.20
C GLY A 163 9.46 -18.04 -1.39
N GLU A 164 9.54 -17.38 -0.23
CA GLU A 164 8.38 -17.10 0.63
C GLU A 164 7.93 -15.63 0.62
N VAL A 165 8.80 -14.71 0.20
CA VAL A 165 8.55 -13.26 0.25
C VAL A 165 7.89 -12.77 -1.03
N THR A 166 6.73 -12.15 -0.89
CA THR A 166 6.07 -11.38 -1.97
C THR A 166 6.41 -9.90 -1.82
N LEU A 167 6.93 -9.28 -2.88
CA LEU A 167 7.18 -7.83 -2.91
C LEU A 167 5.92 -7.12 -3.44
N ILE A 168 5.32 -6.26 -2.63
CA ILE A 168 4.21 -5.39 -3.03
C ILE A 168 4.80 -4.02 -3.32
N THR A 169 4.95 -3.68 -4.60
CA THR A 169 5.64 -2.47 -5.05
C THR A 169 4.62 -1.47 -5.58
N ILE A 170 4.15 -0.58 -4.72
CA ILE A 170 3.13 0.44 -5.03
C ILE A 170 3.72 1.83 -5.23
N GLY A 171 5.05 1.98 -5.11
CA GLY A 171 5.79 3.19 -5.51
C GLY A 171 6.82 2.96 -6.61
N PRO A 172 7.67 3.98 -6.91
CA PRO A 172 8.77 3.85 -7.86
C PRO A 172 9.74 2.71 -7.53
N LEU A 173 10.01 1.85 -8.50
CA LEU A 173 10.83 0.62 -8.36
C LEU A 173 12.34 0.83 -8.08
N THR A 174 12.75 2.03 -7.65
CA THR A 174 14.15 2.38 -7.43
C THR A 174 14.81 1.51 -6.36
N ASN A 175 14.12 1.25 -5.25
CA ASN A 175 14.61 0.38 -4.18
C ASN A 175 14.81 -1.06 -4.68
N ILE A 176 13.83 -1.57 -5.44
CA ILE A 176 13.81 -2.93 -5.99
C ILE A 176 14.93 -3.12 -7.02
N ALA A 177 15.05 -2.20 -7.98
CA ALA A 177 16.12 -2.24 -8.97
C ALA A 177 17.51 -2.15 -8.31
N THR A 178 17.64 -1.34 -7.26
CA THR A 178 18.88 -1.25 -6.48
C THR A 178 19.19 -2.56 -5.76
N ALA A 179 18.19 -3.21 -5.15
CA ALA A 179 18.38 -4.51 -4.47
C ALA A 179 18.80 -5.60 -5.46
N LEU A 180 18.15 -5.67 -6.63
CA LEU A 180 18.50 -6.63 -7.67
C LEU A 180 19.93 -6.46 -8.19
N ASN A 181 20.37 -5.21 -8.41
CA ASN A 181 21.74 -4.92 -8.84
C ASN A 181 22.80 -5.23 -7.76
N MET A 182 22.41 -5.28 -6.48
CA MET A 182 23.32 -5.68 -5.39
C MET A 182 23.48 -7.21 -5.30
N ASP A 183 22.45 -7.96 -5.73
CA ASP A 183 22.36 -9.42 -5.61
C ASP A 183 22.67 -10.19 -6.90
N SER A 184 22.99 -9.47 -7.99
CA SER A 184 23.38 -10.00 -9.31
C SER A 184 24.84 -10.40 -9.40
#